data_AF-A0A7C5BSY9-F1
#
_entry.id   AF-A0A7C5BSY9-F1
#
_cell.length_a   1.000
_cell.length_b   1.000
_cell.length_c   1.000
_cell.angle_alpha   90.00
_cell.angle_beta   90.00
_cell.angle_gamma   90.00
#
_symmetry.space_group_name_H-M   'P 1'
#
loop_
_entity.id
_entity.type
_entity.pdbx_description
1 polymer ?
#
loop_
_entity_poly.entity_id
_entity_poly.type
_entity_poly.pdbx_seq_one_letter_code
_entity_poly.pdbx_strand_id
1 'polypeptide(L)'
;MKLRVSPESLILIVICLADMFSTLFFVTHGCAVEQNPLMAACLRQSPMMFVLVKVASFVPFVVAVEYYRRKNASFARLACRSAIALYLVTFVVLTVHTNLI
;
A
#
# COMPACT_ATOMS: atom_id res chain seq x y z
N MET A 1 8.46 -25.30 -13.36
CA MET A 1 8.78 -24.29 -12.34
C MET A 1 7.49 -23.94 -11.59
N LYS A 2 7.25 -24.42 -10.36
CA LYS A 2 6.05 -24.03 -9.60
C LYS A 2 6.21 -22.56 -9.18
N LEU A 3 5.52 -21.65 -9.85
CA LEU A 3 5.38 -20.24 -9.46
C LEU A 3 4.55 -20.18 -8.17
N ARG A 4 5.17 -20.52 -7.03
CA ARG A 4 4.59 -20.26 -5.71
C ARG A 4 5.01 -18.87 -5.28
N VAL A 5 4.08 -17.91 -5.41
CA VAL A 5 4.20 -16.57 -4.84
C VAL A 5 4.44 -16.70 -3.33
N SER A 6 5.33 -15.88 -2.77
CA SER A 6 5.57 -15.87 -1.33
C SER A 6 4.29 -15.49 -0.57
N PRO A 7 3.93 -16.20 0.52
CA PRO A 7 2.78 -15.85 1.33
C PRO A 7 2.88 -14.43 1.92
N GLU A 8 4.08 -13.94 2.21
CA GLU A 8 4.32 -12.57 2.65
C GLU A 8 3.97 -11.53 1.58
N SER A 9 4.32 -11.79 0.32
CA SER A 9 3.92 -10.93 -0.81
C SER A 9 2.41 -10.95 -1.02
N LEU A 10 1.76 -12.10 -0.85
CA LEU A 10 0.30 -12.21 -0.94
C LEU A 10 -0.38 -11.38 0.16
N ILE A 11 0.10 -11.49 1.40
CA ILE A 11 -0.39 -10.71 2.54
C ILE A 11 -0.22 -9.20 2.26
N LEU A 12 0.93 -8.78 1.75
CA LEU A 12 1.18 -7.37 1.41
C LEU A 12 0.18 -6.85 0.36
N ILE A 13 -0.07 -7.63 -0.69
CA ILE A 13 -1.06 -7.28 -1.74
C ILE A 13 -2.45 -7.14 -1.12
N VAL A 14 -2.87 -8.10 -0.28
CA VAL A 14 -4.20 -8.06 0.36
C VAL A 14 -4.34 -6.83 1.24
N ILE A 15 -3.31 -6.46 2.00
CA ILE A 15 -3.30 -5.24 2.82
C ILE A 15 -3.44 -3.99 1.94
N CYS A 16 -2.63 -3.87 0.87
CA CYS A 16 -2.69 -2.72 -0.02
C CYS A 16 -4.05 -2.59 -0.74
N LEU A 17 -4.67 -3.72 -1.10
CA LEU A 17 -6.01 -3.73 -1.69
C LEU A 17 -7.06 -3.33 -0.66
N ALA A 18 -7.03 -3.91 0.54
CA ALA A 18 -7.96 -3.59 1.62
C ALA A 18 -7.90 -2.10 1.98
N ASP A 19 -6.70 -1.53 2.09
CA ASP A 19 -6.47 -0.10 2.30
C ASP A 19 -7.07 0.74 1.15
N MET A 20 -6.78 0.39 -0.11
CA MET A 20 -7.34 1.07 -1.28
C MET A 20 -8.87 1.08 -1.29
N PHE A 21 -9.50 -0.07 -1.05
CA PHE A 21 -10.97 -0.18 -1.03
C PHE A 21 -11.58 0.54 0.17
N SER A 22 -10.92 0.46 1.34
CA SER A 22 -11.38 1.17 2.54
C SER A 22 -11.32 2.68 2.33
N THR A 23 -10.22 3.23 1.80
CA THR A 23 -10.14 4.65 1.43
C THR A 23 -11.27 5.02 0.48
N LEU A 24 -11.44 4.28 -0.62
CA LEU A 24 -12.46 4.61 -1.60
C LEU A 24 -13.84 4.62 -0.96
N PHE A 25 -14.18 3.60 -0.17
CA PHE A 25 -15.47 3.50 0.48
C PHE A 25 -15.69 4.67 1.46
N PHE A 26 -14.79 4.87 2.41
CA PHE A 26 -14.97 5.89 3.46
C PHE A 26 -14.88 7.32 2.93
N VAL A 27 -13.97 7.61 2.00
CA VAL A 27 -13.80 8.97 1.49
C VAL A 27 -14.92 9.34 0.52
N THR A 28 -15.39 8.42 -0.33
CA THR A 28 -16.53 8.70 -1.24
C THR A 28 -17.85 8.87 -0.50
N HIS A 29 -18.02 8.23 0.66
CA HIS A 29 -19.18 8.42 1.54
C HIS A 29 -19.04 9.62 2.49
N GLY A 30 -17.93 10.36 2.44
CA GLY A 30 -17.68 11.51 3.31
C GLY A 30 -17.40 11.14 4.78
N CYS A 31 -17.14 9.86 5.08
CA CYS A 31 -16.86 9.37 6.42
C CYS A 31 -15.40 9.57 6.85
N ALA A 32 -14.49 9.82 5.91
CA ALA A 32 -13.07 10.05 6.17
C ALA A 32 -12.46 11.02 5.15
N VAL A 33 -11.30 11.61 5.50
CA VAL A 33 -10.49 12.42 4.59
C VAL A 33 -9.21 11.65 4.28
N GLU A 34 -8.87 11.53 2.99
CA GLU A 34 -7.59 10.96 2.57
C GLU A 34 -6.45 11.88 3.04
N GLN A 35 -5.53 11.31 3.81
CA GLN A 35 -4.50 12.07 4.49
C GLN A 35 -3.30 12.37 3.61
N ASN A 36 -3.03 11.51 2.63
CA ASN A 36 -1.95 11.75 1.70
C ASN A 36 -2.39 12.84 0.71
N PRO A 37 -1.77 14.04 0.71
CA PRO A 37 -2.20 15.15 -0.13
C PRO A 37 -2.14 14.84 -1.62
N LEU A 38 -1.19 13.98 -2.04
CA LEU A 38 -1.12 13.50 -3.43
C LEU A 38 -2.32 12.61 -3.75
N MET A 39 -2.67 11.67 -2.86
CA MET A 39 -3.79 10.76 -3.08
C MET A 39 -5.13 11.46 -2.93
N ALA A 40 -5.25 12.44 -2.03
CA ALA A 40 -6.42 13.30 -1.92
C ALA A 40 -6.62 14.12 -3.21
N ALA A 41 -5.54 14.66 -3.79
CA ALA A 41 -5.60 15.35 -5.08
C ALA A 41 -6.04 14.39 -6.22
N CYS A 42 -5.47 13.18 -6.27
CA CYS A 42 -5.87 12.15 -7.23
C CYS A 42 -7.35 11.75 -7.07
N LEU A 43 -7.81 11.54 -5.83
CA LEU A 43 -9.17 11.08 -5.54
C LEU A 43 -10.21 12.18 -5.80
N ARG A 44 -9.85 13.46 -5.57
CA ARG A 44 -10.65 14.62 -5.99
C ARG A 44 -10.79 14.74 -7.51
N GLN A 45 -9.75 14.36 -8.26
CA GLN A 45 -9.78 14.43 -9.72
C GLN A 45 -10.52 13.24 -10.34
N SER A 46 -10.23 12.02 -9.88
CA SER A 46 -10.98 10.81 -10.23
C SER A 46 -10.66 9.65 -9.27
N PRO A 47 -11.67 8.88 -8.81
CA PRO A 47 -11.44 7.64 -8.08
C PRO A 47 -10.51 6.65 -8.83
N MET A 48 -10.55 6.66 -10.17
CA MET A 48 -9.73 5.78 -10.99
C MET A 48 -8.24 6.21 -10.98
N MET A 49 -7.95 7.52 -10.93
CA MET A 49 -6.58 8.01 -10.76
C MET A 49 -6.00 7.59 -9.42
N PHE A 50 -6.80 7.64 -8.35
CA PHE A 50 -6.38 7.14 -7.04
C PHE A 50 -5.99 5.66 -7.10
N VAL A 51 -6.84 4.81 -7.70
CA VAL A 51 -6.56 3.38 -7.88
C VAL A 51 -5.25 3.17 -8.65
N LEU A 52 -5.06 3.88 -9.77
CA LEU A 52 -3.86 3.75 -10.59
C LEU A 52 -2.60 4.12 -9.83
N VAL A 53 -2.59 5.25 -9.12
CA VAL A 53 -1.43 5.70 -8.33
C VAL A 53 -1.16 4.73 -7.17
N LYS A 54 -2.21 4.26 -6.49
CA LYS A 54 -2.10 3.28 -5.40
C LYS A 54 -1.50 1.97 -5.91
N VAL A 55 -2.02 1.41 -6.99
CA VAL A 55 -1.49 0.19 -7.62
C VAL A 55 -0.05 0.39 -8.11
N ALA A 56 0.24 1.52 -8.76
CA ALA A 56 1.59 1.85 -9.21
C ALA A 56 2.59 2.03 -8.05
N SER A 57 2.13 2.38 -6.84
CA SER A 57 3.01 2.51 -5.68
C SER A 57 3.48 1.18 -5.08
N PHE A 58 2.65 0.13 -5.12
CA PHE A 58 2.99 -1.16 -4.48
C PHE A 58 3.34 -2.27 -5.48
N VAL A 59 2.78 -2.28 -6.69
CA VAL A 59 3.02 -3.35 -7.67
C VAL A 59 4.49 -3.47 -8.09
N PRO A 60 5.21 -2.38 -8.44
CA PRO A 60 6.63 -2.46 -8.79
C PRO A 60 7.47 -3.00 -7.63
N PHE A 61 7.14 -2.61 -6.39
CA PHE A 61 7.81 -3.11 -5.20
C PHE A 61 7.59 -4.63 -5.03
N VAL A 62 6.35 -5.10 -5.12
CA VAL A 62 6.01 -6.53 -5.03
C VAL A 62 6.70 -7.33 -6.13
N VAL A 63 6.68 -6.83 -7.37
CA VAL A 63 7.34 -7.48 -8.51
C VAL A 63 8.85 -7.54 -8.30
N ALA A 64 9.48 -6.45 -7.85
CA ALA A 64 10.91 -6.41 -7.57
C ALA A 64 11.31 -7.38 -6.44
N VAL A 65 10.53 -7.43 -5.36
CA VAL A 65 10.77 -8.36 -4.24
C VAL A 65 10.62 -9.81 -4.68
N GLU A 66 9.57 -10.15 -5.43
CA GLU A 66 9.35 -11.53 -5.90
C GLU A 66 10.40 -11.95 -6.94
N TYR A 67 10.86 -11.02 -7.78
CA TYR A 67 11.97 -11.24 -8.70
C TYR A 67 13.28 -11.50 -7.94
N TYR A 68 13.61 -10.66 -6.96
CA TYR A 68 14.82 -10.80 -6.14
C TYR A 68 14.78 -11.98 -5.16
N ARG A 69 13.58 -12.44 -4.76
CA ARG A 69 13.40 -13.62 -3.90
C ARG A 69 14.07 -14.86 -4.47
N ARG A 70 14.11 -14.99 -5.80
CA ARG A 70 14.81 -16.09 -6.50
C ARG A 70 16.32 -16.10 -6.25
N LYS A 71 16.91 -14.94 -5.97
CA LYS A 71 18.36 -14.78 -5.73
C LYS A 71 18.69 -14.73 -4.24
N ASN A 72 17.87 -14.07 -3.41
CA ASN A 72 18.07 -14.02 -1.96
C ASN A 72 16.73 -13.85 -1.20
N ALA A 73 16.21 -14.98 -0.71
CA ALA A 73 14.94 -15.01 0.02
C ALA A 73 14.99 -14.34 1.41
N SER A 74 16.18 -14.12 1.99
CA SER A 74 16.32 -13.41 3.27
C SER A 74 16.19 -11.89 3.06
N PHE A 75 16.85 -11.37 2.02
CA PHE A 75 16.73 -9.96 1.64
C PHE A 75 15.29 -9.59 1.26
N ALA A 76 14.61 -10.43 0.48
CA ALA A 76 13.20 -10.23 0.12
C ALA A 76 12.29 -10.13 1.36
N ARG A 77 12.50 -11.00 2.37
CA ARG A 77 11.76 -10.94 3.64
C ARG A 77 12.06 -9.68 4.43
N LEU A 78 13.32 -9.25 4.51
CA LEU A 78 13.69 -8.01 5.19
C LEU A 78 13.08 -6.79 4.50
N ALA A 79 13.15 -6.72 3.17
CA ALA A 79 12.56 -5.63 2.39
C ALA A 79 11.04 -5.52 2.60
N CYS A 80 10.30 -6.65 2.54
CA CYS A 80 8.88 -6.68 2.86
C CYS A 80 8.59 -6.21 4.29
N ARG A 81 9.34 -6.70 5.29
CA ARG A 81 9.15 -6.29 6.69
C ARG A 81 9.43 -4.80 6.91
N SER A 82 10.48 -4.26 6.29
CA SER A 82 10.79 -2.83 6.35
C SER A 82 9.72 -1.99 5.67
N ALA A 83 9.18 -2.44 4.52
CA ALA A 83 8.08 -1.75 3.85
C ALA A 83 6.80 -1.74 4.70
N ILE A 84 6.45 -2.87 5.32
CA ILE A 84 5.31 -2.97 6.26
C ILE A 84 5.53 -2.05 7.46
N ALA A 85 6.71 -2.07 8.07
CA ALA A 85 7.04 -1.23 9.22
C ALA A 85 6.95 0.25 8.85
N LEU A 86 7.54 0.65 7.71
CA LEU A 86 7.48 2.02 7.23
C LEU A 86 6.04 2.44 6.96
N TYR A 87 5.23 1.59 6.33
CA TYR A 87 3.82 1.84 6.06
C TYR A 87 3.01 2.02 7.35
N LEU A 88 3.19 1.15 8.36
CA LEU A 88 2.49 1.28 9.63
C LEU A 88 2.91 2.55 10.39
N VAL A 89 4.20 2.88 10.39
CA VAL A 89 4.71 4.10 11.04
C VAL A 89 4.15 5.33 10.35
N THR A 90 4.22 5.41 9.02
CA THR A 90 3.66 6.56 8.30
C THR A 90 2.16 6.65 8.49
N PHE A 91 1.43 5.53 8.40
CA PHE A 91 -0.01 5.50 8.64
C PHE A 91 -0.35 6.02 10.03
N VAL A 92 0.25 5.49 11.09
CA VAL A 92 -0.06 5.92 12.47
C VAL A 92 0.33 7.37 12.70
N VAL A 93 1.54 7.79 12.31
CA VAL A 93 2.03 9.16 12.55
C VAL A 93 1.18 10.18 11.80
N LEU A 94 0.88 9.93 10.52
CA LEU A 94 0.03 10.82 9.72
C LEU A 94 -1.43 10.78 10.20
N THR A 95 -1.97 9.60 10.54
CA THR A 95 -3.32 9.44 11.11
C THR A 95 -3.50 10.29 12.34
N VAL A 96 -2.59 10.16 13.31
CA VAL A 96 -2.62 10.92 14.56
C VAL A 96 -2.43 12.40 14.30
N HIS A 97 -1.42 12.80 13.52
CA HIS A 97 -1.16 14.22 13.28
C HIS A 97 -2.32 14.94 12.57
N THR A 98 -3.03 14.26 11.67
CA THR A 98 -4.05 14.93 10.83
C THR A 98 -5.48 14.82 11.39
N ASN A 99 -5.75 13.89 12.32
CA ASN A 99 -7.10 13.69 12.86
C ASN A 99 -7.22 13.92 14.37
N LEU A 100 -6.12 13.94 15.13
CA LEU A 100 -6.12 14.14 16.59
C LEU A 100 -5.54 15.50 17.02
N ILE A 101 -5.03 16.30 16.09
CA ILE A 101 -4.56 17.68 16.27
C ILE A 101 -5.45 18.59 15.43
#